data_AF-A0A9P8AUX8-F1
#
_entry.id   AF-A0A9P8AUX8-F1
#
_cell.length_a   1.000
_cell.length_b   1.000
_cell.length_c   1.000
_cell.angle_alpha   90.00
_cell.angle_beta   90.00
_cell.angle_gamma   90.00
#
_symmetry.space_group_name_H-M   'P 1'
#
loop_
_entity.id
_entity.type
_entity.pdbx_description
1 polymer ?
#
loop_
_entity_poly.entity_id
_entity_poly.type
_entity_poly.pdbx_seq_one_letter_code
_entity_poly.pdbx_strand_id
1 'polypeptide(L)'
;MARNRPRSLRGLAFSSRRNSSPGPPSPTFSDTTNVSQMNFGANGPEKIITRSNLKASLQAYEELMNSSANYRLALVAMSKATAAFADAMEACSSLKGPSYESGTRLQAASGLHHLIGNHWHVLAETIDKSFEKPLRQHLETYRTIVTERSASYERALREKSRVIRDTEMRNMNRKERSTKTRSCKKKP
;
A
#
# COMPACT_ATOMS: atom_id res chain seq x y z
N MET A 1 -5.29 -39.25 -33.31
CA MET A 1 -5.99 -39.24 -32.00
C MET A 1 -6.28 -37.81 -31.61
N ALA A 2 -7.51 -37.52 -31.18
CA ALA A 2 -8.05 -36.18 -31.03
C ALA A 2 -8.25 -35.77 -29.55
N ARG A 3 -8.16 -34.45 -29.31
CA ARG A 3 -8.95 -33.60 -28.38
C ARG A 3 -8.77 -33.76 -26.85
N ASN A 4 -8.47 -32.65 -26.16
CA ASN A 4 -9.50 -31.71 -25.67
C ASN A 4 -8.91 -30.46 -24.98
N ARG A 5 -9.47 -29.29 -25.33
CA ARG A 5 -9.28 -27.96 -24.72
C ARG A 5 -10.69 -27.50 -24.31
N PRO A 6 -10.95 -26.98 -23.10
CA PRO A 6 -12.31 -26.62 -22.70
C PRO A 6 -12.81 -25.33 -23.35
N ARG A 7 -14.12 -25.35 -23.59
CA ARG A 7 -14.98 -24.52 -24.45
C ARG A 7 -15.00 -23.02 -24.16
N SER A 8 -14.97 -22.25 -25.24
CA SER A 8 -15.54 -20.91 -25.36
C SER A 8 -17.07 -21.00 -25.39
N LEU A 9 -17.75 -20.16 -24.61
CA LEU A 9 -19.18 -19.91 -24.74
C LEU A 9 -19.41 -18.58 -25.47
N ARG A 10 -19.97 -18.75 -26.66
CA ARG A 10 -20.40 -17.74 -27.62
C ARG A 10 -21.68 -17.09 -27.10
N GLY A 11 -21.62 -15.83 -26.69
CA GLY A 11 -22.77 -14.99 -26.35
C GLY A 11 -23.10 -14.03 -27.49
N LEU A 12 -23.99 -14.49 -28.37
CA LEU A 12 -24.74 -13.80 -29.42
C LEU A 12 -24.59 -12.27 -29.52
N ALA A 13 -23.83 -11.81 -30.53
CA ALA A 13 -23.93 -10.47 -31.06
C ALA A 13 -25.21 -10.36 -31.90
N PHE A 14 -26.27 -9.78 -31.32
CA PHE A 14 -27.43 -9.33 -32.09
C PHE A 14 -27.07 -8.06 -32.83
N SER A 15 -26.79 -8.19 -34.12
CA SER A 15 -26.78 -7.06 -35.05
C SER A 15 -28.22 -6.66 -35.32
N SER A 16 -28.60 -5.46 -34.88
CA SER A 16 -29.82 -4.79 -35.34
C SER A 16 -29.43 -3.43 -35.90
N ARG A 17 -29.35 -3.36 -37.23
CA ARG A 17 -29.38 -2.09 -37.96
C ARG A 17 -30.72 -1.41 -37.68
N ARG A 18 -30.71 -0.27 -36.98
CA ARG A 18 -31.77 0.75 -37.10
C ARG A 18 -31.17 2.14 -37.20
N ASN A 19 -31.76 2.89 -38.12
CA ASN A 19 -31.46 4.26 -38.55
C ASN A 19 -31.34 5.27 -37.40
N SER A 20 -30.36 6.16 -37.55
CA SER A 20 -30.30 7.60 -37.21
C SER A 20 -31.13 8.13 -36.03
N SER A 21 -30.43 8.52 -34.96
CA SER A 21 -30.69 9.77 -34.22
C SER A 21 -29.38 10.25 -33.57
N PRO A 22 -28.94 11.52 -33.75
CA PRO A 22 -27.75 12.04 -33.09
C PRO A 22 -28.11 12.51 -31.68
N GLY A 23 -28.44 11.57 -30.80
CA GLY A 23 -28.56 11.81 -29.37
C GLY A 23 -27.31 11.26 -28.68
N PRO A 24 -26.67 12.01 -27.75
CA PRO A 24 -25.60 11.42 -26.94
C PRO A 24 -26.17 10.19 -26.20
N PRO A 25 -25.47 9.05 -26.20
CA PRO A 25 -25.92 7.87 -25.48
C PRO A 25 -26.08 8.24 -24.00
N SER A 26 -27.29 8.05 -23.48
CA SER A 26 -27.57 8.27 -22.07
C SER A 26 -26.73 7.29 -21.25
N PRO A 27 -26.01 7.74 -20.20
CA PRO A 27 -25.10 6.89 -19.45
C PRO A 27 -25.93 5.80 -18.77
N THR A 28 -25.73 4.56 -19.20
CA THR A 28 -26.33 3.40 -18.57
C THR A 28 -25.46 3.06 -17.35
N PHE A 29 -26.07 2.93 -16.19
CA PHE A 29 -25.49 2.78 -14.84
C PHE A 29 -24.48 1.64 -14.62
N SER A 30 -24.10 0.87 -15.65
CA SER A 30 -23.35 -0.38 -15.52
C SER A 30 -21.88 -0.29 -15.95
N ASP A 31 -21.44 0.82 -16.54
CA ASP A 31 -20.01 1.00 -16.76
C ASP A 31 -19.33 1.34 -15.44
N THR A 32 -18.61 0.36 -14.91
CA THR A 32 -17.68 0.57 -13.80
C THR A 32 -16.59 1.49 -14.31
N THR A 33 -16.72 2.79 -14.01
CA THR A 33 -15.76 3.81 -14.42
C THR A 33 -14.38 3.47 -13.89
N ASN A 34 -13.55 2.84 -14.73
CA ASN A 34 -12.13 2.65 -14.45
C ASN A 34 -11.45 4.01 -14.52
N VAL A 35 -11.30 4.64 -13.37
CA VAL A 35 -10.71 5.99 -13.20
C VAL A 35 -9.31 6.10 -13.83
N SER A 36 -8.56 4.99 -13.91
CA SER A 36 -7.25 4.93 -14.57
C SER A 36 -7.28 5.09 -16.10
N GLN A 37 -8.45 5.02 -16.75
CA GLN A 37 -8.60 5.23 -18.19
C GLN A 37 -9.19 6.61 -18.55
N MET A 38 -9.45 7.47 -17.55
CA MET A 38 -9.89 8.84 -17.80
C MET A 38 -8.69 9.72 -18.15
N ASN A 39 -8.70 10.32 -19.34
CA ASN A 39 -7.75 11.36 -19.70
C ASN A 39 -8.16 12.65 -18.98
N PHE A 40 -7.45 13.01 -17.90
CA PHE A 40 -7.78 14.18 -17.08
C PHE A 40 -7.37 15.53 -17.72
N GLY A 41 -6.99 15.54 -19.01
CA GLY A 41 -6.54 16.74 -19.72
C GLY A 41 -5.15 17.21 -19.27
N ALA A 42 -4.66 18.30 -19.88
CA ALA A 42 -3.32 18.84 -19.62
C ALA A 42 -3.11 19.36 -18.18
N ASN A 43 -4.20 19.58 -17.43
CA ASN A 43 -4.20 20.04 -16.03
C ASN A 43 -4.66 18.95 -15.05
N GLY A 44 -4.69 17.69 -15.50
CA GLY A 44 -5.11 16.56 -14.69
C GLY A 44 -4.08 16.16 -13.64
N PRO A 45 -4.49 15.47 -12.55
CA PRO A 45 -3.54 14.92 -11.60
C PRO A 45 -2.65 13.89 -12.29
N GLU A 46 -1.34 14.12 -12.25
CA GLU A 46 -0.32 13.27 -12.91
C GLU A 46 -0.31 11.84 -12.35
N LYS A 47 -0.67 11.66 -11.07
CA LYS A 47 -0.70 10.36 -10.40
C LYS A 47 -1.97 10.18 -9.58
N ILE A 48 -2.76 9.17 -9.95
CA ILE A 48 -3.97 8.80 -9.23
C ILE A 48 -3.59 7.81 -8.13
N ILE A 49 -3.72 8.24 -6.88
CA ILE A 49 -3.49 7.38 -5.71
C ILE A 49 -4.83 6.79 -5.29
N THR A 50 -5.00 5.48 -5.46
CA THR A 50 -6.20 4.75 -5.07
C THR A 50 -6.15 4.31 -3.60
N ARG A 51 -7.29 3.89 -3.05
CA ARG A 51 -7.36 3.31 -1.70
C ARG A 51 -6.49 2.05 -1.55
N SER A 52 -6.39 1.23 -2.61
CA SER A 52 -5.54 0.03 -2.59
C SER A 52 -4.06 0.42 -2.46
N ASN A 53 -3.62 1.48 -3.14
CA ASN A 53 -2.25 1.95 -3.07
C ASN A 53 -1.89 2.47 -1.67
N LEU A 54 -2.82 3.18 -1.01
CA LEU A 54 -2.64 3.65 0.37
C LEU A 54 -2.62 2.51 1.39
N LYS A 55 -3.42 1.47 1.18
CA LYS A 55 -3.41 0.29 2.04
C LYS A 55 -2.11 -0.51 1.89
N ALA A 56 -1.66 -0.69 0.64
CA ALA A 56 -0.41 -1.38 0.34
C ALA A 56 0.81 -0.63 0.91
N SER A 57 0.83 0.72 0.83
CA SER A 57 1.92 1.50 1.42
C SER A 57 1.98 1.35 2.93
N LEU A 58 0.84 1.43 3.63
CA LEU A 58 0.78 1.22 5.08
C LEU A 58 1.32 -0.16 5.47
N GLN A 59 0.89 -1.21 4.77
CA GLN A 59 1.36 -2.57 5.03
C GLN A 59 2.88 -2.70 4.81
N ALA A 60 3.42 -2.15 3.72
CA ALA A 60 4.86 -2.18 3.45
C ALA A 60 5.68 -1.46 4.53
N TYR A 61 5.17 -0.36 5.08
CA TYR A 61 5.82 0.33 6.21
C TYR A 61 5.76 -0.48 7.52
N GLU A 62 4.64 -1.16 7.79
CA GLU A 62 4.53 -2.08 8.94
C GLU A 62 5.51 -3.25 8.81
N GLU A 63 5.65 -3.83 7.62
CA GLU A 63 6.62 -4.90 7.32
C GLU A 63 8.08 -4.42 7.47
N LEU A 64 8.40 -3.20 7.04
CA LEU A 64 9.72 -2.59 7.24
C LEU A 64 10.04 -2.42 8.72
N MET A 65 9.09 -1.94 9.53
CA MET A 65 9.25 -1.80 10.99
C MET A 65 9.47 -3.14 11.68
N ASN A 66 8.76 -4.19 11.24
CA ASN A 66 8.95 -5.53 11.79
C ASN A 66 10.33 -6.08 11.41
N SER A 67 10.76 -5.84 10.17
CA SER A 67 12.07 -6.27 9.68
C SER A 67 13.21 -5.54 10.41
N SER A 68 13.08 -4.25 10.69
CA SER A 68 14.07 -3.48 11.45
C SER A 68 14.19 -3.99 12.89
N ALA A 69 13.05 -4.31 13.53
CA ALA A 69 13.04 -4.84 14.89
C ALA A 69 13.76 -6.20 14.95
N ASN A 70 13.52 -7.07 13.98
CA ASN A 70 14.22 -8.35 13.87
C ASN A 70 15.73 -8.16 13.62
N TYR A 71 16.08 -7.21 12.76
CA TYR A 71 17.49 -6.87 12.51
C TYR A 71 18.18 -6.36 13.78
N ARG A 72 17.52 -5.51 14.57
CA ARG A 72 18.03 -5.04 15.87
C ARG A 72 18.25 -6.18 16.86
N LEU A 73 17.33 -7.15 16.93
CA LEU A 73 17.51 -8.34 17.77
C LEU A 73 18.71 -9.18 17.31
N ALA A 74 18.90 -9.33 16.00
CA ALA A 74 20.07 -10.01 15.45
C ALA A 74 21.38 -9.30 15.81
N LEU A 75 21.43 -7.97 15.75
CA LEU A 75 22.61 -7.19 16.16
C LEU A 75 22.95 -7.38 17.65
N VAL A 76 21.94 -7.39 18.53
CA VAL A 76 22.15 -7.65 19.96
C VAL A 76 22.64 -9.08 20.20
N ALA A 77 22.10 -10.06 19.47
CA ALA A 77 22.59 -11.44 19.54
C ALA A 77 24.03 -11.56 19.04
N MET A 78 24.38 -10.88 17.93
CA MET A 78 25.74 -10.82 17.41
C MET A 78 26.71 -10.19 18.39
N SER A 79 26.32 -9.11 19.07
CA SER A 79 27.12 -8.48 20.12
C SER A 79 27.50 -9.50 21.21
N LYS A 80 26.51 -10.24 21.73
CA LYS A 80 26.73 -11.28 22.74
C LYS A 80 27.58 -12.44 22.24
N ALA A 81 27.30 -12.94 21.04
CA ALA A 81 28.06 -14.04 20.44
C ALA A 81 29.52 -13.62 20.18
N THR A 82 29.75 -12.38 19.74
CA THR A 82 31.10 -11.85 19.51
C THR A 82 31.87 -11.69 20.83
N ALA A 83 31.20 -11.23 21.90
CA ALA A 83 31.82 -11.16 23.23
C ALA A 83 32.22 -12.55 23.74
N ALA A 84 31.32 -13.55 23.67
CA ALA A 84 31.65 -14.92 24.09
C ALA A 84 32.78 -15.55 23.25
N PHE A 85 32.84 -15.23 21.96
CA PHE A 85 33.94 -15.65 21.10
C PHE A 85 35.27 -14.99 21.50
N ALA A 86 35.25 -13.69 21.86
CA ALA A 86 36.41 -12.97 22.37
C ALA A 86 36.90 -13.52 23.72
N ASP A 87 35.98 -13.85 24.63
CA ASP A 87 36.29 -14.49 25.92
C ASP A 87 36.99 -15.85 25.70
N ALA A 88 36.53 -16.64 24.73
CA ALA A 88 37.17 -17.91 24.39
C ALA A 88 38.59 -17.71 23.82
N MET A 89 38.82 -16.66 23.02
CA MET A 89 40.15 -16.33 22.51
C MET A 89 41.11 -15.88 23.61
N GLU A 90 40.63 -15.11 24.60
CA GLU A 90 41.41 -14.73 25.78
C GLU A 90 41.71 -15.92 26.70
N ALA A 91 40.77 -16.85 26.84
CA ALA A 91 41.03 -18.10 27.54
C ALA A 91 42.12 -18.92 26.83
N CYS A 92 42.13 -18.95 25.49
CA CYS A 92 43.18 -19.65 24.72
C CYS A 92 44.55 -18.95 24.78
N SER A 93 44.59 -17.61 24.79
CA SER A 93 45.84 -16.84 24.86
C SER A 93 46.55 -16.99 26.21
N SER A 94 45.81 -17.25 27.29
CA SER A 94 46.32 -17.41 28.65
C SER A 94 46.81 -18.83 28.98
N LEU A 95 46.63 -19.80 28.08
CA LEU A 95 47.17 -21.15 28.24
C LEU A 95 48.70 -21.17 28.05
N LYS A 96 49.40 -22.01 28.82
CA LYS A 96 50.88 -22.15 28.77
C LYS A 96 51.40 -22.96 27.56
N GLY A 97 50.58 -23.18 26.54
CA GLY A 97 50.87 -24.07 25.40
C GLY A 97 51.27 -23.38 24.08
N PRO A 98 50.63 -22.26 23.66
CA PRO A 98 50.99 -21.55 22.44
C PRO A 98 52.33 -20.83 22.56
N SER A 99 53.02 -20.61 21.43
CA SER A 99 54.16 -19.69 21.40
C SER A 99 53.74 -18.30 21.88
N TYR A 100 54.64 -17.58 22.56
CA TYR A 100 54.38 -16.23 23.08
C TYR A 100 53.71 -15.33 22.04
N GLU A 101 54.21 -15.34 20.80
CA GLU A 101 53.61 -14.56 19.70
C GLU A 101 52.17 -14.96 19.37
N SER A 102 51.85 -16.25 19.37
CA SER A 102 50.50 -16.73 19.06
C SER A 102 49.51 -16.37 20.16
N GLY A 103 49.94 -16.45 21.43
CA GLY A 103 49.17 -15.95 22.57
C GLY A 103 48.91 -14.45 22.48
N THR A 104 49.94 -13.65 22.18
CA THR A 104 49.78 -12.18 22.01
C THR A 104 48.85 -11.83 20.85
N ARG A 105 48.95 -12.53 19.71
CA ARG A 105 48.05 -12.32 18.57
C ARG A 105 46.60 -12.68 18.90
N LEU A 106 46.37 -13.78 19.61
CA LEU A 106 45.02 -14.16 20.07
C LEU A 106 44.45 -13.15 21.08
N GLN A 107 45.26 -12.65 22.01
CA GLN A 107 44.85 -11.61 22.94
C GLN A 107 44.47 -10.31 22.21
N ALA A 108 45.28 -9.89 21.24
CA ALA A 108 44.99 -8.71 20.42
C ALA A 108 43.70 -8.89 19.60
N ALA A 109 43.49 -10.08 19.02
CA ALA A 109 42.26 -10.41 18.31
C ALA A 109 41.03 -10.39 19.23
N SER A 110 41.13 -10.96 20.44
CA SER A 110 40.07 -10.90 21.46
C SER A 110 39.65 -9.46 21.75
N GLY A 111 40.61 -8.57 22.06
CA GLY A 111 40.31 -7.16 22.30
C GLY A 111 39.60 -6.46 21.14
N LEU A 112 40.00 -6.76 19.90
CA LEU A 112 39.33 -6.25 18.70
C LEU A 112 37.89 -6.77 18.59
N HIS A 113 37.65 -8.04 18.89
CA HIS A 113 36.31 -8.61 18.85
C HIS A 113 35.39 -8.03 19.94
N HIS A 114 35.90 -7.68 21.13
CA HIS A 114 35.12 -6.91 22.11
C HIS A 114 34.70 -5.53 21.59
N LEU A 115 35.61 -4.82 20.91
CA LEU A 115 35.29 -3.55 20.24
C LEU A 115 34.18 -3.72 19.19
N ILE A 116 34.29 -4.74 18.34
CA ILE A 116 33.26 -5.07 17.35
C ILE A 116 31.92 -5.40 18.04
N GLY A 117 31.95 -6.18 19.12
CA GLY A 117 30.78 -6.49 19.95
C GLY A 117 30.08 -5.24 20.47
N ASN A 118 30.84 -4.24 20.93
CA ASN A 118 30.33 -2.95 21.36
C ASN A 118 29.70 -2.17 20.19
N HIS A 119 30.34 -2.17 19.02
CA HIS A 119 29.80 -1.52 17.84
C HIS A 119 28.45 -2.10 17.40
N TRP A 120 28.26 -3.42 17.48
CA TRP A 120 26.97 -4.03 17.21
C TRP A 120 25.86 -3.52 18.15
N HIS A 121 26.19 -3.32 19.43
CA HIS A 121 25.24 -2.77 20.40
C HIS A 121 24.87 -1.32 20.09
N VAL A 122 25.87 -0.47 19.79
CA VAL A 122 25.65 0.95 19.43
C VAL A 122 24.80 1.07 18.15
N LEU A 123 25.06 0.22 17.15
CA LEU A 123 24.25 0.17 15.93
C LEU A 123 22.81 -0.22 16.22
N ALA A 124 22.58 -1.22 17.07
CA ALA A 124 21.24 -1.63 17.49
C ALA A 124 20.47 -0.49 18.18
N GLU A 125 21.13 0.26 19.07
CA GLU A 125 20.55 1.41 19.76
C GLU A 125 20.28 2.59 18.82
N THR A 126 21.16 2.82 17.86
CA THR A 126 20.99 3.87 16.84
C THR A 126 19.79 3.57 15.96
N ILE A 127 19.58 2.31 15.57
CA ILE A 127 18.40 1.90 14.80
C ILE A 127 17.12 2.13 15.62
N ASP A 128 17.08 1.76 16.90
CA ASP A 128 15.91 2.02 17.75
C ASP A 128 15.60 3.53 17.85
N LYS A 129 16.60 4.34 18.20
CA LYS A 129 16.41 5.76 18.51
C LYS A 129 16.24 6.64 17.28
N SER A 130 17.07 6.44 16.27
CA SER A 130 17.14 7.34 15.10
C SER A 130 16.26 6.88 13.94
N PHE A 131 15.89 5.60 13.89
CA PHE A 131 15.09 5.06 12.78
C PHE A 131 13.70 4.60 13.26
N GLU A 132 13.61 3.67 14.20
CA GLU A 132 12.33 3.05 14.59
C GLU A 132 11.37 4.03 15.27
N LYS A 133 11.86 4.85 16.22
CA LYS A 133 11.01 5.82 16.93
C LYS A 133 10.42 6.89 16.01
N PRO A 134 11.22 7.60 15.18
CA PRO A 134 10.68 8.58 14.25
C PRO A 134 9.75 7.93 13.21
N LEU A 135 10.14 6.77 12.65
CA LEU A 135 9.34 6.10 11.63
C LEU A 135 7.97 5.70 12.17
N ARG A 136 7.89 5.21 13.42
CA ARG A 136 6.63 4.88 14.09
C ARG A 136 5.72 6.10 14.24
N GLN A 137 6.26 7.24 14.68
CA GLN A 137 5.49 8.48 14.80
C GLN A 137 4.94 8.94 13.45
N HIS A 138 5.78 8.90 12.40
CA HIS A 138 5.36 9.26 11.06
C HIS A 138 4.30 8.29 10.48
N LEU A 139 4.42 6.99 10.77
CA LEU A 139 3.46 5.98 10.34
C LEU A 139 2.09 6.21 11.00
N GLU A 140 2.04 6.44 12.32
CA GLU A 140 0.78 6.73 13.02
C GLU A 140 0.11 8.01 12.49
N THR A 141 0.91 9.05 12.23
CA THR A 141 0.43 10.29 11.62
C THR A 141 -0.14 10.02 10.22
N TYR A 142 0.60 9.27 9.40
CA TYR A 142 0.18 8.91 8.04
C TYR A 142 -1.10 8.07 8.04
N ARG A 143 -1.20 7.08 8.93
CA ARG A 143 -2.40 6.25 9.14
C ARG A 143 -3.61 7.13 9.47
N THR A 144 -3.45 8.06 10.40
CA THR A 144 -4.50 9.02 10.78
C THR A 144 -4.95 9.85 9.57
N ILE A 145 -4.01 10.45 8.84
CA ILE A 145 -4.30 11.25 7.63
C ILE A 145 -5.01 10.41 6.55
N VAL A 146 -4.57 9.18 6.31
CA VAL A 146 -5.19 8.28 5.32
C VAL A 146 -6.62 7.96 5.72
N THR A 147 -6.88 7.66 6.99
CA THR A 147 -8.23 7.37 7.48
C THR A 147 -9.15 8.59 7.38
N GLU A 148 -8.69 9.77 7.81
CA GLU A 148 -9.44 11.01 7.74
C GLU A 148 -9.78 11.38 6.29
N ARG A 149 -8.78 11.34 5.39
CA ARG A 149 -8.99 11.59 3.96
C ARG A 149 -9.96 10.58 3.37
N SER A 150 -9.83 9.30 3.68
CA SER A 150 -10.73 8.27 3.17
C SER A 150 -12.19 8.51 3.60
N ALA A 151 -12.41 8.93 4.84
CA ALA A 151 -13.72 9.24 5.38
C ALA A 151 -14.31 10.52 4.77
N SER A 152 -13.50 11.57 4.61
CA SER A 152 -13.95 12.82 3.99
C SER A 152 -14.35 12.60 2.52
N TYR A 153 -13.56 11.83 1.76
CA TYR A 153 -13.91 11.44 0.39
C TYR A 153 -15.21 10.64 0.33
N GLU A 154 -15.42 9.73 1.27
CA GLU A 154 -16.64 8.92 1.29
C GLU A 154 -17.88 9.75 1.64
N ARG A 155 -17.78 10.71 2.57
CA ARG A 155 -18.86 11.67 2.85
C ARG A 155 -19.19 12.53 1.63
N ALA A 156 -18.17 13.06 0.97
CA ALA A 156 -18.35 13.85 -0.26
C ALA A 156 -19.00 13.02 -1.36
N LEU A 157 -18.57 11.77 -1.55
CA LEU A 157 -19.15 10.86 -2.54
C LEU A 157 -20.64 10.58 -2.25
N ARG A 158 -21.01 10.32 -0.99
CA ARG A 158 -22.40 10.11 -0.58
C ARG A 158 -23.26 11.35 -0.83
N GLU A 159 -22.75 12.53 -0.50
CA GLU A 159 -23.47 13.79 -0.70
C GLU A 159 -23.69 14.08 -2.19
N LYS A 160 -22.66 13.94 -3.03
CA LYS A 160 -22.82 14.09 -4.49
C LYS A 160 -23.79 13.06 -5.07
N SER A 161 -23.73 11.81 -4.61
CA SER A 161 -24.67 10.76 -5.03
C SER A 161 -26.11 11.04 -4.57
N ARG A 162 -26.30 11.72 -3.43
CA ARG A 162 -27.62 12.18 -2.97
C ARG A 162 -28.16 13.29 -3.86
N VAL A 163 -27.35 14.31 -4.13
CA VAL A 163 -27.71 15.43 -5.02
C VAL A 163 -28.09 14.94 -6.42
N ILE A 164 -27.36 13.96 -6.96
CA ILE A 164 -27.68 13.33 -8.25
C ILE A 164 -29.07 12.67 -8.18
N ARG A 165 -29.32 11.82 -7.19
CA ARG A 165 -30.63 11.15 -7.01
C ARG A 165 -31.78 12.14 -6.86
N ASP A 166 -31.61 13.18 -6.06
CA ASP A 166 -32.64 14.21 -5.87
C ASP A 166 -32.92 14.96 -7.18
N THR A 167 -31.87 15.24 -7.97
CA THR A 167 -32.01 15.93 -9.27
C THR A 167 -32.65 15.03 -10.32
N GLU A 168 -32.27 13.75 -10.38
CA GLU A 168 -32.89 12.74 -11.25
C GLU A 168 -34.37 12.58 -10.94
N MET A 169 -34.75 12.48 -9.66
CA MET A 169 -36.14 12.39 -9.23
C MET A 169 -36.95 13.62 -9.62
N ARG A 170 -36.42 14.84 -9.42
CA ARG A 170 -37.06 16.08 -9.87
C ARG A 170 -37.24 16.12 -11.39
N ASN A 171 -36.24 15.66 -12.14
CA ASN A 171 -36.30 15.60 -13.60
C ASN A 171 -37.34 14.58 -14.10
N MET A 172 -37.45 13.42 -13.46
CA MET A 172 -38.48 12.42 -13.77
C MET A 172 -39.88 12.97 -13.53
N ASN A 173 -40.11 13.57 -12.36
CA ASN A 173 -41.41 14.18 -12.03
C ASN A 173 -41.80 15.29 -13.02
N ARG A 174 -40.83 16.07 -13.50
CA ARG A 174 -41.06 17.11 -14.53
C ARG A 174 -41.38 16.51 -15.90
N LYS A 175 -40.70 15.42 -16.30
CA LYS A 175 -41.02 14.68 -17.53
C LYS A 175 -42.43 14.07 -17.48
N GLU A 176 -42.80 13.44 -16.38
CA GLU A 176 -44.13 12.88 -16.14
C GLU A 176 -45.22 13.96 -16.21
N ARG A 177 -45.01 15.12 -15.58
CA ARG A 177 -45.94 16.24 -15.71
C ARG A 177 -46.06 16.71 -17.15
N SER A 178 -44.93 16.89 -17.85
CA SER A 178 -44.93 17.35 -19.25
C SER A 178 -45.62 16.39 -20.23
N THR A 179 -45.52 15.08 -20.00
CA THR A 179 -46.18 14.06 -20.82
C THR A 179 -47.68 14.02 -20.54
N LYS A 180 -48.09 14.19 -19.28
CA LYS A 180 -49.51 14.35 -18.89
C LYS A 180 -50.14 15.60 -19.50
N THR A 181 -49.45 16.75 -19.47
CA THR A 181 -49.96 17.99 -20.09
C THR A 181 -50.06 17.88 -21.62
N ARG A 182 -49.10 17.21 -22.28
CA ARG A 182 -49.17 16.92 -23.72
C ARG A 182 -50.28 15.94 -24.08
N SER A 183 -50.59 14.99 -23.20
CA SER A 183 -51.72 14.06 -23.38
C SER A 183 -53.07 14.75 -23.21
N CYS A 184 -53.21 15.76 -22.33
CA CYS A 184 -54.46 16.53 -22.19
C CYS A 184 -54.72 17.48 -23.38
N LYS A 185 -53.67 18.00 -24.05
CA LYS A 185 -53.82 18.81 -25.27
C LYS A 185 -54.12 17.98 -26.54
N LYS A 186 -54.14 16.65 -26.44
CA LYS A 186 -54.32 15.72 -27.57
C LYS A 186 -55.64 14.94 -27.55
N LYS A 187 -56.57 15.25 -26.64
CA LYS A 187 -57.94 14.73 -26.71
C LYS A 187 -58.84 15.75 -27.41
N PRO A 188 -59.47 15.39 -28.55
CA PRO A 188 -60.51 16.19 -29.19
C PRO A 188 -61.78 16.25 -28.33
#